data_AF-A0A3P6QIU0-F1
#
_entry.id   AF-A0A3P6QIU0-F1
#
_cell.length_a   1.000
_cell.length_b   1.000
_cell.length_c   1.000
_cell.angle_alpha   90.00
_cell.angle_beta   90.00
_cell.angle_gamma   90.00
#
_symmetry.space_group_name_H-M   'P 1'
#
loop_
_entity.id
_entity.type
_entity.pdbx_description
1 polymer ?
#
loop_
_entity_poly.entity_id
_entity_poly.type
_entity_poly.pdbx_seq_one_letter_code
_entity_poly.pdbx_strand_id
1 'polypeptide(L)'
;SIGHELNLRSLRELCLAITNASENRIFYSGKKAPALTPATNLLTRISEILAPLGNRPLVHQMLIWPIVCAHFVQVASCPDESRVGVTALSDVISNLLLSESQGLCFNQMLIAPFQAIICSDTCSPETREQIVAALADFVKTKSERIGSGWKTLFGTLRALRTSEVDGDSVHWTVLDVIATYLRIDNSVLSWSLPDCLLSAADSKPVEDQLSEAALRLVNPTYTVILNLFKTPHIPNPNLLHNFRAELRAVCLDEVETDNDPSPLQGTLPWEGLLPSEVASLELLLSFVEHLAGTLVTAPLYIQPSLLVSVQQLINTIKGLKTACFCLSTLLLPHVQKWMRRIPKNEEKADAVGICTQMVADIFALEQSKAFWSFSSLPVPIKG
;
A
#
# COMPACT_ATOMS: atom_id res chain seq x y z
N SER A 1 -4.32 31.33 -22.99
CA SER A 1 -3.81 30.08 -23.60
C SER A 1 -4.97 29.41 -24.32
N ILE A 2 -4.73 28.78 -25.48
CA ILE A 2 -5.79 28.25 -26.38
C ILE A 2 -6.73 27.27 -25.66
N GLY A 3 -6.21 26.47 -24.72
CA GLY A 3 -7.01 25.52 -23.94
C GLY A 3 -8.04 26.15 -22.99
N HIS A 4 -7.94 27.43 -22.65
CA HIS A 4 -8.90 28.09 -21.75
C HIS A 4 -10.21 28.48 -22.46
N GLU A 5 -10.17 28.79 -23.76
CA GLU A 5 -11.29 29.36 -24.51
C GLU A 5 -12.13 28.32 -25.27
N LEU A 6 -11.62 27.10 -25.42
CA LEU A 6 -12.30 26.05 -26.17
C LEU A 6 -13.44 25.41 -25.36
N ASN A 7 -14.60 25.21 -25.98
CA ASN A 7 -15.63 24.34 -25.41
C ASN A 7 -15.13 22.88 -25.33
N LEU A 8 -15.79 22.04 -24.53
CA LEU A 8 -15.36 20.66 -24.28
C LEU A 8 -15.20 19.83 -25.58
N ARG A 9 -16.12 19.99 -26.53
CA ARG A 9 -16.10 19.24 -27.79
C ARG A 9 -14.88 19.61 -28.63
N SER A 10 -14.64 20.91 -28.83
CA SER A 10 -13.48 21.40 -29.57
C SER A 10 -12.16 21.06 -28.89
N LEU A 11 -12.11 21.12 -27.55
CA LEU A 11 -10.94 20.68 -26.79
C LEU A 11 -10.67 19.19 -26.98
N ARG A 12 -11.72 18.36 -26.95
CA ARG A 12 -11.62 16.91 -27.17
C ARG A 12 -11.10 16.59 -28.56
N GLU A 13 -11.67 17.20 -29.59
CA GLU A 13 -11.26 17.03 -30.98
C GLU A 13 -9.81 17.49 -31.19
N LEU A 14 -9.40 18.59 -30.56
CA LEU A 14 -8.02 19.08 -30.60
C LEU A 14 -7.04 18.11 -29.92
N CYS A 15 -7.35 17.63 -28.72
CA CYS A 15 -6.53 16.64 -28.02
C CYS A 15 -6.38 15.37 -28.86
N LEU A 16 -7.47 14.85 -29.43
CA LEU A 16 -7.43 13.68 -30.30
C LEU A 16 -6.55 13.91 -31.53
N ALA A 17 -6.71 15.05 -32.21
CA ALA A 17 -5.94 15.37 -33.41
C ALA A 17 -4.44 15.50 -33.12
N ILE A 18 -4.07 16.14 -32.01
CA ILE A 18 -2.67 16.32 -31.63
C ILE A 18 -2.05 15.00 -31.15
N THR A 19 -2.79 14.20 -30.37
CA THR A 19 -2.35 12.85 -29.98
C THR A 19 -2.09 12.00 -31.23
N ASN A 20 -3.04 11.91 -32.16
CA ASN A 20 -2.86 11.15 -33.41
C ASN A 20 -1.66 11.65 -34.23
N ALA A 21 -1.44 12.97 -34.32
CA ALA A 21 -0.29 13.53 -35.01
C ALA A 21 1.03 13.13 -34.35
N SER A 22 1.07 13.11 -33.02
CA SER A 22 2.23 12.70 -32.23
C SER A 22 2.50 11.20 -32.35
N GLU A 23 1.48 10.36 -32.30
CA GLU A 23 1.60 8.91 -32.50
C GLU A 23 2.13 8.56 -33.89
N ASN A 24 1.62 9.22 -34.92
CA ASN A 24 2.11 9.06 -36.29
C ASN A 24 3.59 9.43 -36.37
N ARG A 25 4.03 10.52 -35.73
CA ARG A 25 5.45 10.89 -35.68
C ARG A 25 6.31 9.79 -35.04
N ILE A 26 5.90 9.26 -33.89
CA ILE A 26 6.64 8.19 -33.18
C ILE A 26 6.75 6.96 -34.09
N PHE A 27 5.65 6.57 -34.73
CA PHE A 27 5.60 5.44 -35.66
C PHE A 27 6.56 5.60 -36.85
N TYR A 28 6.56 6.77 -37.51
CA TYR A 28 7.44 7.03 -38.65
C TYR A 28 8.91 7.20 -38.25
N SER A 29 9.17 7.70 -37.03
CA SER A 29 10.53 7.80 -36.48
C SER A 29 11.12 6.41 -36.25
N GLY A 30 10.36 5.49 -35.66
CA GLY A 30 10.77 4.09 -35.48
C GLY A 30 11.06 3.34 -36.79
N LYS A 31 10.42 3.75 -37.90
CA LYS A 31 10.68 3.20 -39.24
C LYS A 31 11.88 3.82 -39.96
N LYS A 32 12.67 4.67 -39.28
CA LYS A 32 13.80 5.42 -39.87
C LYS A 32 13.40 6.18 -41.14
N ALA A 33 12.22 6.80 -41.14
CA ALA A 33 11.77 7.68 -42.21
C ALA A 33 11.88 9.16 -41.78
N PRO A 34 13.11 9.70 -41.56
CA PRO A 34 13.31 11.03 -40.97
C PRO A 34 12.75 12.17 -41.82
N ALA A 35 12.56 11.94 -43.13
CA ALA A 35 11.96 12.90 -44.05
C ALA A 35 10.45 13.13 -43.81
N LEU A 36 9.78 12.21 -43.10
CA LEU A 36 8.34 12.27 -42.79
C LEU A 36 8.05 12.68 -41.33
N THR A 37 9.09 12.89 -40.52
CA THR A 37 8.95 13.19 -39.08
C THR A 37 9.29 14.65 -38.79
N PRO A 38 8.33 15.47 -38.31
CA PRO A 38 8.66 16.81 -37.81
C PRO A 38 9.52 16.69 -36.54
N ALA A 39 10.61 17.49 -36.46
CA ALA A 39 11.57 17.47 -35.36
C ALA A 39 10.97 17.88 -34.00
N THR A 40 9.87 18.64 -34.02
CA THR A 40 9.23 19.20 -32.83
C THR A 40 8.44 18.16 -32.04
N ASN A 41 8.86 17.90 -30.80
CA ASN A 41 8.12 17.06 -29.88
C ASN A 41 6.76 17.71 -29.59
N LEU A 42 5.67 17.00 -29.86
CA LEU A 42 4.30 17.51 -29.68
C LEU A 42 3.80 17.38 -28.24
N LEU A 43 4.55 16.66 -27.39
CA LEU A 43 4.23 16.44 -25.98
C LEU A 43 4.20 17.74 -25.18
N THR A 44 5.12 18.67 -25.43
CA THR A 44 5.12 20.00 -24.80
C THR A 44 3.84 20.76 -25.13
N ARG A 45 3.39 20.67 -26.39
CA ARG A 45 2.15 21.29 -26.85
C ARG A 45 0.91 20.63 -26.24
N ILE A 46 0.92 19.31 -26.09
CA ILE A 46 -0.13 18.58 -25.35
C ILE A 46 -0.17 19.08 -23.91
N SER A 47 0.97 19.15 -23.22
CA SER A 47 1.06 19.65 -21.84
C SER A 47 0.57 21.10 -21.69
N GLU A 48 0.90 21.99 -22.63
CA GLU A 48 0.41 23.38 -22.64
C GLU A 48 -1.12 23.47 -22.78
N ILE A 49 -1.72 22.58 -23.59
CA ILE A 49 -3.18 22.50 -23.78
C ILE A 49 -3.85 21.93 -22.53
N LEU A 50 -3.18 20.98 -21.84
CA LEU A 50 -3.68 20.36 -20.61
C LEU A 50 -3.46 21.23 -19.36
N ALA A 51 -2.49 22.14 -19.34
CA ALA A 51 -2.23 23.02 -18.19
C ALA A 51 -3.49 23.77 -17.68
N PRO A 52 -4.35 24.39 -18.52
CA PRO A 52 -5.57 25.03 -18.04
C PRO A 52 -6.69 24.05 -17.66
N LEU A 53 -6.54 22.74 -17.91
CA LEU A 53 -7.57 21.74 -17.62
C LEU A 53 -7.82 21.59 -16.11
N GLY A 54 -6.81 21.81 -15.26
CA GLY A 54 -6.96 21.78 -13.80
C GLY A 54 -7.95 22.81 -13.26
N ASN A 55 -8.14 23.92 -13.98
CA ASN A 55 -9.11 24.98 -13.61
C ASN A 55 -10.52 24.73 -14.19
N ARG A 56 -10.70 23.68 -14.99
CA ARG A 56 -12.00 23.34 -15.60
C ARG A 56 -12.79 22.37 -14.71
N PRO A 57 -14.13 22.31 -14.87
CA PRO A 57 -14.95 21.34 -14.15
C PRO A 57 -14.41 19.92 -14.28
N LEU A 58 -14.49 19.13 -13.21
CA LEU A 58 -13.93 17.77 -13.15
C LEU A 58 -14.36 16.88 -14.30
N VAL A 59 -15.62 17.00 -14.75
CA VAL A 59 -16.15 16.24 -15.91
C VAL A 59 -15.32 16.48 -17.17
N HIS A 60 -14.81 17.69 -17.40
CA HIS A 60 -13.92 17.95 -18.54
C HIS A 60 -12.60 17.20 -18.38
N GLN A 61 -12.04 17.20 -17.17
CA GLN A 61 -10.79 16.48 -16.88
C GLN A 61 -10.97 14.97 -17.08
N MET A 62 -12.07 14.40 -16.57
CA MET A 62 -12.44 13.00 -16.70
C MET A 62 -12.66 12.55 -18.14
N LEU A 63 -13.15 13.43 -19.02
CA LEU A 63 -13.40 13.10 -20.42
C LEU A 63 -12.16 13.30 -21.32
N ILE A 64 -11.28 14.23 -20.96
CA ILE A 64 -10.07 14.53 -21.73
C ILE A 64 -8.91 13.62 -21.33
N TRP A 65 -8.74 13.33 -20.04
CA TRP A 65 -7.62 12.54 -19.53
C TRP A 65 -7.45 11.18 -20.23
N PRO A 66 -8.49 10.35 -20.43
CA PRO A 66 -8.34 9.05 -21.11
C PRO A 66 -7.84 9.14 -22.55
N ILE A 67 -8.04 10.29 -23.22
CA ILE A 67 -7.63 10.50 -24.61
C ILE A 67 -6.13 10.76 -24.70
N VAL A 68 -5.57 11.43 -23.70
CA VAL A 68 -4.16 11.84 -23.68
C VAL A 68 -3.28 10.88 -22.89
N CYS A 69 -3.84 10.17 -21.89
CA CYS A 69 -3.05 9.34 -20.98
C CYS A 69 -2.37 8.16 -21.70
N ALA A 70 -3.06 7.51 -22.64
CA ALA A 70 -2.50 6.40 -23.42
C ALA A 70 -1.26 6.85 -24.22
N HIS A 71 -1.31 8.07 -24.75
CA HIS A 71 -0.20 8.66 -25.48
C HIS A 71 1.00 8.94 -24.59
N PHE A 72 0.79 9.46 -23.38
CA PHE A 72 1.89 9.63 -22.42
C PHE A 72 2.56 8.29 -22.09
N VAL A 73 1.80 7.22 -21.87
CA VAL A 73 2.35 5.88 -21.65
C VAL A 73 3.16 5.42 -22.85
N GLN A 74 2.66 5.61 -24.07
CA GLN A 74 3.36 5.23 -25.29
C GLN A 74 4.70 5.98 -25.45
N VAL A 75 4.72 7.30 -25.24
CA VAL A 75 5.94 8.11 -25.33
C VAL A 75 6.92 7.73 -24.23
N ALA A 76 6.44 7.55 -23.00
CA ALA A 76 7.26 7.14 -21.87
C ALA A 76 7.84 5.72 -22.03
N SER A 77 7.21 4.88 -22.84
CA SER A 77 7.68 3.52 -23.18
C SER A 77 8.62 3.49 -24.38
N CYS A 78 8.85 4.64 -25.04
CA CYS A 78 9.79 4.75 -26.16
C CYS A 78 11.22 5.01 -25.63
N PRO A 79 12.24 4.19 -25.97
CA PRO A 79 13.58 4.33 -25.42
C PRO A 79 14.22 5.72 -25.61
N ASP A 80 13.97 6.35 -26.76
CA ASP A 80 14.56 7.64 -27.12
C ASP A 80 13.85 8.84 -26.45
N GLU A 81 12.59 8.66 -26.04
CA GLU A 81 11.72 9.75 -25.55
C GLU A 81 11.19 9.51 -24.13
N SER A 82 11.55 8.39 -23.50
CA SER A 82 11.00 7.96 -22.20
C SER A 82 11.10 9.06 -21.15
N ARG A 83 12.27 9.68 -21.05
CA ARG A 83 12.56 10.75 -20.10
C ARG A 83 11.65 11.96 -20.28
N VAL A 84 11.43 12.37 -21.53
CA VAL A 84 10.57 13.52 -21.85
C VAL A 84 9.10 13.16 -21.60
N GLY A 85 8.72 11.92 -21.94
CA GLY A 85 7.42 11.32 -21.62
C GLY A 85 7.07 11.42 -20.14
N VAL A 86 7.95 10.89 -19.28
CA VAL A 86 7.75 10.86 -17.82
C VAL A 86 7.72 12.27 -17.22
N THR A 87 8.62 13.17 -17.64
CA THR A 87 8.62 14.57 -17.15
C THR A 87 7.30 15.27 -17.49
N ALA A 88 6.86 15.22 -18.75
CA ALA A 88 5.65 15.91 -19.14
C ALA A 88 4.40 15.30 -18.51
N LEU A 89 4.36 13.97 -18.35
CA LEU A 89 3.31 13.29 -17.60
C LEU A 89 3.26 13.78 -16.15
N SER A 90 4.43 13.88 -15.50
CA SER A 90 4.55 14.38 -14.13
C SER A 90 4.02 15.81 -14.00
N ASP A 91 4.42 16.70 -14.90
CA ASP A 91 3.99 18.10 -14.91
C ASP A 91 2.47 18.23 -15.09
N VAL A 92 1.89 17.44 -16.00
CA VAL A 92 0.43 17.45 -16.23
C VAL A 92 -0.31 16.94 -15.00
N ILE A 93 0.10 15.80 -14.43
CA ILE A 93 -0.53 15.24 -13.21
C ILE A 93 -0.42 16.24 -12.06
N SER A 94 0.73 16.89 -11.90
CA SER A 94 0.94 17.94 -10.90
C SER A 94 -0.14 19.03 -11.00
N ASN A 95 -0.52 19.44 -12.22
CA ASN A 95 -1.55 20.45 -12.44
C ASN A 95 -3.00 19.94 -12.30
N LEU A 96 -3.21 18.63 -12.46
CA LEU A 96 -4.55 18.01 -12.40
C LEU A 96 -4.90 17.46 -11.01
N LEU A 97 -3.93 17.18 -10.15
CA LEU A 97 -4.18 16.70 -8.79
C LEU A 97 -5.07 17.66 -8.01
N LEU A 98 -6.21 17.15 -7.55
CA LEU A 98 -7.21 17.91 -6.82
C LEU A 98 -7.59 17.25 -5.48
N SER A 99 -8.10 18.04 -4.55
CA SER A 99 -8.74 17.53 -3.34
C SER A 99 -10.10 16.93 -3.72
N GLU A 100 -10.16 15.61 -3.84
CA GLU A 100 -11.36 14.88 -4.27
C GLU A 100 -12.43 14.85 -3.19
N SER A 101 -13.70 14.99 -3.60
CA SER A 101 -14.83 14.66 -2.75
C SER A 101 -14.98 13.15 -2.57
N GLN A 102 -15.58 12.74 -1.44
CA GLN A 102 -15.79 11.33 -1.12
C GLN A 102 -16.54 10.60 -2.26
N GLY A 103 -16.06 9.42 -2.63
CA GLY A 103 -16.64 8.58 -3.68
C GLY A 103 -16.09 8.82 -5.10
N LEU A 104 -15.26 9.85 -5.29
CA LEU A 104 -14.52 10.05 -6.55
C LEU A 104 -13.13 9.42 -6.47
N CYS A 105 -12.65 8.89 -7.60
CA CYS A 105 -11.35 8.23 -7.73
C CYS A 105 -10.56 8.71 -8.96
N PHE A 106 -10.71 9.98 -9.32
CA PHE A 106 -10.00 10.59 -10.45
C PHE A 106 -8.48 10.63 -10.24
N ASN A 107 -7.98 10.93 -9.05
CA ASN A 107 -6.54 10.95 -8.77
C ASN A 107 -5.91 9.56 -8.94
N GLN A 108 -6.66 8.48 -8.68
CA GLN A 108 -6.25 7.12 -9.04
C GLN A 108 -6.02 6.99 -10.55
N MET A 109 -6.92 7.53 -11.39
CA MET A 109 -6.74 7.52 -12.85
C MET A 109 -5.57 8.40 -13.30
N LEU A 110 -5.26 9.48 -12.59
CA LEU A 110 -4.11 10.34 -12.90
C LEU A 110 -2.78 9.63 -12.68
N ILE A 111 -2.65 8.83 -11.61
CA ILE A 111 -1.39 8.15 -11.27
C ILE A 111 -1.21 6.83 -12.03
N ALA A 112 -2.30 6.18 -12.47
CA ALA A 112 -2.28 4.88 -13.16
C ALA A 112 -1.29 4.75 -14.34
N PRO A 113 -1.05 5.78 -15.17
CA PRO A 113 -0.04 5.71 -16.23
C PRO A 113 1.37 5.36 -15.74
N PHE A 114 1.79 5.79 -14.54
CA PHE A 114 3.10 5.43 -14.01
C PHE A 114 3.23 3.92 -13.78
N GLN A 115 2.19 3.31 -13.23
CA GLN A 115 2.13 1.85 -13.06
C GLN A 115 2.20 1.13 -14.41
N ALA A 116 1.46 1.62 -15.41
CA ALA A 116 1.47 1.03 -16.75
C ALA A 116 2.86 1.10 -17.41
N ILE A 117 3.59 2.21 -17.23
CA ILE A 117 4.95 2.36 -17.75
C ILE A 117 5.90 1.40 -17.04
N ILE A 118 5.86 1.31 -15.70
CA ILE A 118 6.74 0.43 -14.91
C ILE A 118 6.52 -1.05 -15.25
N CYS A 119 5.27 -1.45 -15.47
CA CYS A 119 4.92 -2.82 -15.84
C CYS A 119 5.18 -3.14 -17.33
N SER A 120 5.68 -2.19 -18.12
CA SER A 120 6.01 -2.44 -19.53
C SER A 120 7.36 -3.15 -19.67
N ASP A 121 7.47 -4.03 -20.66
CA ASP A 121 8.73 -4.74 -20.98
C ASP A 121 9.85 -3.80 -21.46
N THR A 122 9.50 -2.56 -21.81
CA THR A 122 10.40 -1.52 -22.32
C THR A 122 10.92 -0.56 -21.25
N CYS A 123 10.50 -0.71 -19.99
CA CYS A 123 10.88 0.21 -18.91
C CYS A 123 12.36 0.06 -18.52
N SER A 124 13.17 1.08 -18.82
CA SER A 124 14.57 1.12 -18.40
C SER A 124 14.70 1.46 -16.90
N PRO A 125 15.83 1.10 -16.23
CA PRO A 125 16.06 1.46 -14.84
C PRO A 125 16.13 2.98 -14.62
N GLU A 126 16.63 3.75 -15.59
CA GLU A 126 16.65 5.22 -15.51
C GLU A 126 15.23 5.80 -15.55
N THR A 127 14.38 5.26 -16.43
CA THR A 127 12.96 5.65 -16.52
C THR A 127 12.25 5.36 -15.20
N ARG A 128 12.58 4.22 -14.59
CA ARG A 128 12.05 3.80 -13.30
C ARG A 128 12.42 4.76 -12.16
N GLU A 129 13.71 5.11 -12.05
CA GLU A 129 14.19 6.04 -11.03
C GLU A 129 13.56 7.43 -11.18
N GLN A 130 13.34 7.87 -12.43
CA GLN A 130 12.63 9.11 -12.72
C GLN A 130 11.17 9.08 -12.27
N ILE A 131 10.46 7.95 -12.46
CA ILE A 131 9.10 7.78 -11.98
C ILE A 131 9.06 7.80 -10.44
N VAL A 132 10.00 7.12 -9.79
CA VAL A 132 10.13 7.15 -8.32
C VAL A 132 10.34 8.57 -7.81
N ALA A 133 11.21 9.34 -8.47
CA ALA A 133 11.45 10.74 -8.13
C ALA A 133 10.18 11.61 -8.31
N ALA A 134 9.43 11.41 -9.39
CA ALA A 134 8.17 12.12 -9.63
C ALA A 134 7.10 11.79 -8.56
N LEU A 135 6.93 10.51 -8.22
CA LEU A 135 6.00 10.09 -7.16
C LEU A 135 6.41 10.67 -5.80
N ALA A 136 7.70 10.65 -5.48
CA ALA A 136 8.21 11.23 -4.24
C ALA A 136 7.98 12.75 -4.18
N ASP A 137 8.12 13.46 -5.30
CA ASP A 137 7.82 14.89 -5.37
C ASP A 137 6.33 15.18 -5.11
N PHE A 138 5.41 14.40 -5.68
CA PHE A 138 3.98 14.54 -5.37
C PHE A 138 3.68 14.33 -3.90
N VAL A 139 4.31 13.32 -3.28
CA VAL A 139 4.13 13.05 -1.86
C VAL A 139 4.67 14.20 -1.01
N LYS A 140 5.85 14.74 -1.35
CA LYS A 140 6.45 15.87 -0.63
C LYS A 140 5.65 17.16 -0.76
N THR A 141 5.09 17.44 -1.92
CA THR A 141 4.47 18.74 -2.23
C THR A 141 2.95 18.76 -2.10
N LYS A 142 2.30 17.60 -2.26
CA LYS A 142 0.84 17.49 -2.46
C LYS A 142 0.20 16.30 -1.71
N SER A 143 0.84 15.77 -0.66
CA SER A 143 0.36 14.61 0.12
C SER A 143 -1.13 14.63 0.47
N GLU A 144 -1.64 15.77 0.93
CA GLU A 144 -3.06 15.94 1.32
C GLU A 144 -4.03 15.90 0.13
N ARG A 145 -3.55 16.21 -1.08
CA ARG A 145 -4.35 16.24 -2.30
C ARG A 145 -4.33 14.93 -3.07
N ILE A 146 -3.42 14.00 -2.75
CA ILE A 146 -3.30 12.73 -3.49
C ILE A 146 -4.61 11.93 -3.40
N GLY A 147 -5.30 11.93 -2.26
CA GLY A 147 -6.65 11.34 -2.15
C GLY A 147 -6.68 9.86 -2.54
N SER A 148 -7.59 9.49 -3.45
CA SER A 148 -7.68 8.12 -4.00
C SER A 148 -6.41 7.64 -4.69
N GLY A 149 -5.56 8.56 -5.13
CA GLY A 149 -4.30 8.29 -5.82
C GLY A 149 -3.32 7.46 -4.98
N TRP A 150 -3.40 7.50 -3.66
CA TRP A 150 -2.50 6.77 -2.75
C TRP A 150 -2.51 5.26 -3.04
N LYS A 151 -3.68 4.68 -3.33
CA LYS A 151 -3.81 3.27 -3.68
C LYS A 151 -3.00 2.91 -4.93
N THR A 152 -3.12 3.72 -5.97
CA THR A 152 -2.42 3.49 -7.24
C THR A 152 -0.93 3.77 -7.12
N LEU A 153 -0.57 4.77 -6.31
CA LEU A 153 0.81 5.09 -5.96
C LEU A 153 1.50 3.90 -5.28
N PHE A 154 0.90 3.31 -4.25
CA PHE A 154 1.47 2.12 -3.61
C PHE A 154 1.49 0.91 -4.53
N GLY A 155 0.45 0.69 -5.34
CA GLY A 155 0.46 -0.34 -6.38
C GLY A 155 1.61 -0.18 -7.37
N THR A 156 1.95 1.08 -7.70
CA THR A 156 3.10 1.43 -8.55
C THR A 156 4.42 1.12 -7.85
N LEU A 157 4.61 1.56 -6.60
CA LEU A 157 5.80 1.28 -5.80
C LEU A 157 6.02 -0.20 -5.54
N ARG A 158 4.94 -0.99 -5.49
CA ARG A 158 5.02 -2.44 -5.38
C ARG A 158 5.53 -3.10 -6.66
N ALA A 159 5.01 -2.70 -7.82
CA ALA A 159 5.46 -3.20 -9.11
C ALA A 159 6.94 -2.91 -9.38
N LEU A 160 7.46 -1.81 -8.83
CA LEU A 160 8.89 -1.49 -8.85
C LEU A 160 9.72 -2.57 -8.13
N ARG A 161 9.30 -2.91 -6.91
CA ARG A 161 10.04 -3.85 -6.03
C ARG A 161 10.09 -5.29 -6.53
N THR A 162 9.18 -5.69 -7.42
CA THR A 162 9.26 -7.00 -8.08
C THR A 162 10.37 -7.09 -9.13
N SER A 163 10.96 -5.96 -9.54
CA SER A 163 12.08 -5.92 -10.48
C SER A 163 13.41 -5.97 -9.72
N GLU A 164 14.27 -6.94 -10.02
CA GLU A 164 15.52 -7.24 -9.28
C GLU A 164 16.65 -6.20 -9.43
N VAL A 165 16.39 -5.07 -10.09
CA VAL A 165 17.41 -4.16 -10.63
C VAL A 165 17.51 -2.81 -9.88
N ASP A 166 16.68 -2.58 -8.86
CA ASP A 166 16.57 -1.26 -8.24
C ASP A 166 17.63 -1.05 -7.13
N GLY A 167 18.30 0.11 -7.18
CA GLY A 167 19.32 0.50 -6.19
C GLY A 167 18.74 1.02 -4.87
N ASP A 168 19.60 1.16 -3.87
CA ASP A 168 19.24 1.58 -2.50
C ASP A 168 18.48 2.92 -2.43
N SER A 169 18.73 3.83 -3.38
CA SER A 169 18.06 5.13 -3.51
C SER A 169 16.54 4.99 -3.65
N VAL A 170 16.09 4.00 -4.42
CA VAL A 170 14.66 3.72 -4.65
C VAL A 170 14.02 3.22 -3.37
N HIS A 171 14.71 2.32 -2.64
CA HIS A 171 14.22 1.77 -1.39
C HIS A 171 14.04 2.84 -0.31
N TRP A 172 15.02 3.71 -0.11
CA TRP A 172 14.91 4.85 0.81
C TRP A 172 13.75 5.78 0.45
N THR A 173 13.59 6.06 -0.84
CA THR A 173 12.50 6.92 -1.31
C THR A 173 11.13 6.30 -1.02
N VAL A 174 10.97 4.99 -1.19
CA VAL A 174 9.71 4.32 -0.85
C VAL A 174 9.44 4.39 0.65
N LEU A 175 10.47 4.21 1.49
CA LEU A 175 10.31 4.34 2.95
C LEU A 175 9.91 5.76 3.35
N ASP A 176 10.51 6.79 2.74
CA ASP A 176 10.13 8.19 2.96
C ASP A 176 8.68 8.47 2.54
N VAL A 177 8.23 7.88 1.43
CA VAL A 177 6.84 7.99 0.97
C VAL A 177 5.88 7.36 1.98
N ILE A 178 6.18 6.15 2.45
CA ILE A 178 5.38 5.46 3.47
C ILE A 178 5.36 6.26 4.77
N ALA A 179 6.52 6.74 5.24
CA ALA A 179 6.62 7.57 6.44
C ALA A 179 5.78 8.85 6.32
N THR A 180 5.79 9.49 5.15
CA THR A 180 4.98 10.67 4.89
C THR A 180 3.49 10.34 4.91
N TYR A 181 3.09 9.23 4.27
CA TYR A 181 1.71 8.77 4.24
C TYR A 181 1.15 8.50 5.64
N LEU A 182 1.92 7.84 6.50
CA LEU A 182 1.52 7.50 7.86
C LEU A 182 1.37 8.72 8.80
N ARG A 183 1.88 9.90 8.39
CA ARG A 183 1.74 11.17 9.13
C ARG A 183 0.49 11.96 8.75
N ILE A 184 -0.27 11.53 7.74
CA ILE A 184 -1.45 12.26 7.27
C ILE A 184 -2.64 11.93 8.18
N ASP A 185 -3.28 12.94 8.78
CA ASP A 185 -4.42 12.73 9.68
C ASP A 185 -5.76 12.65 8.92
N ASN A 186 -5.98 11.61 8.08
CA ASN A 186 -7.22 11.54 7.27
C ASN A 186 -7.84 10.14 7.11
N SER A 187 -9.18 10.08 7.06
CA SER A 187 -10.02 8.90 6.79
C SER A 187 -9.73 8.19 5.45
N VAL A 188 -9.19 8.92 4.47
CA VAL A 188 -8.75 8.39 3.15
C VAL A 188 -7.72 7.28 3.31
N LEU A 189 -6.96 7.29 4.42
CA LEU A 189 -5.93 6.30 4.69
C LEU A 189 -6.46 4.86 4.76
N SER A 190 -7.69 4.64 5.21
CA SER A 190 -8.25 3.29 5.35
C SER A 190 -8.26 2.49 4.03
N TRP A 191 -8.40 3.17 2.89
CA TRP A 191 -8.54 2.54 1.59
C TRP A 191 -7.21 2.12 0.95
N SER A 192 -6.14 2.86 1.24
CA SER A 192 -4.79 2.62 0.70
C SER A 192 -3.82 2.02 1.73
N LEU A 193 -4.23 1.87 2.99
CA LEU A 193 -3.41 1.26 4.05
C LEU A 193 -2.99 -0.18 3.74
N PRO A 194 -3.83 -1.08 3.19
CA PRO A 194 -3.37 -2.42 2.81
C PRO A 194 -2.22 -2.38 1.80
N ASP A 195 -2.35 -1.54 0.77
CA ASP A 195 -1.31 -1.42 -0.27
C ASP A 195 -0.02 -0.82 0.31
N CYS A 196 -0.14 0.12 1.26
CA CYS A 196 0.98 0.65 2.03
C CYS A 196 1.68 -0.44 2.87
N LEU A 197 0.90 -1.27 3.56
CA LEU A 197 1.39 -2.37 4.41
C LEU A 197 2.16 -3.40 3.60
N LEU A 198 1.59 -3.81 2.47
CA LEU A 198 2.20 -4.72 1.54
C LEU A 198 3.48 -4.13 0.93
N SER A 199 3.44 -2.84 0.58
CA SER A 199 4.62 -2.11 0.12
C SER A 199 5.70 -1.98 1.20
N ALA A 200 5.38 -1.96 2.49
CA ALA A 200 6.38 -1.98 3.54
C ALA A 200 7.00 -3.37 3.73
N ALA A 201 6.17 -4.42 3.76
CA ALA A 201 6.58 -5.79 4.05
C ALA A 201 7.39 -6.47 2.93
N ASP A 202 7.15 -6.11 1.66
CA ASP A 202 7.87 -6.66 0.49
C ASP A 202 9.28 -6.06 0.30
N SER A 203 9.83 -5.30 1.25
CA SER A 203 11.23 -4.87 1.15
C SER A 203 12.13 -6.11 1.27
N LYS A 204 12.78 -6.50 0.18
CA LYS A 204 13.91 -7.43 0.26
C LYS A 204 14.87 -6.92 1.34
N PRO A 205 15.53 -7.81 2.08
CA PRO A 205 16.55 -7.38 3.00
C PRO A 205 17.76 -6.86 2.22
N VAL A 206 17.71 -5.55 2.01
CA VAL A 206 18.85 -4.76 1.61
C VAL A 206 19.42 -4.15 2.89
N GLU A 207 20.73 -3.93 2.90
CA GLU A 207 21.61 -3.35 3.93
C GLU A 207 21.01 -3.05 5.32
N ASP A 208 21.78 -3.33 6.38
CA ASP A 208 21.35 -3.23 7.79
C ASP A 208 20.56 -1.96 8.15
N GLN A 209 20.85 -0.83 7.50
CA GLN A 209 20.17 0.45 7.70
C GLN A 209 18.75 0.52 7.12
N LEU A 210 18.51 -0.05 5.93
CA LEU A 210 17.21 -0.03 5.25
C LEU A 210 16.18 -0.88 6.00
N SER A 211 16.62 -2.05 6.46
CA SER A 211 15.77 -2.96 7.22
C SER A 211 15.40 -2.39 8.59
N GLU A 212 16.34 -1.71 9.27
CA GLU A 212 16.07 -0.99 10.51
C GLU A 212 15.11 0.20 10.29
N ALA A 213 15.25 0.92 9.18
CA ALA A 213 14.33 2.00 8.83
C ALA A 213 12.90 1.48 8.54
N ALA A 214 12.77 0.32 7.88
CA ALA A 214 11.48 -0.32 7.67
C ALA A 214 10.82 -0.75 8.98
N LEU A 215 11.60 -1.31 9.93
CA LEU A 215 11.09 -1.66 11.27
C LEU A 215 10.52 -0.46 12.02
N ARG A 216 11.12 0.73 11.87
CA ARG A 216 10.62 1.96 12.51
C ARG A 216 9.23 2.37 12.02
N LEU A 217 8.77 1.88 10.86
CA LEU A 217 7.43 2.15 10.33
C LEU A 217 6.33 1.29 10.97
N VAL A 218 6.69 0.24 11.72
CA VAL A 218 5.72 -0.66 12.38
C VAL A 218 4.86 0.11 13.39
N ASN A 219 5.49 0.90 14.26
CA ASN A 219 4.79 1.65 15.31
C ASN A 219 3.84 2.75 14.76
N PRO A 220 4.26 3.61 13.81
CA PRO A 220 3.35 4.54 13.15
C PRO A 220 2.19 3.84 12.45
N THR A 221 2.45 2.74 11.73
CA THR A 221 1.40 2.00 11.03
C THR A 221 0.36 1.44 11.99
N TYR A 222 0.82 0.85 13.09
CA TYR A 222 -0.07 0.37 14.13
C TYR A 222 -0.91 1.50 14.76
N THR A 223 -0.29 2.66 15.00
CA THR A 223 -1.00 3.83 15.54
C THR A 223 -2.14 4.26 14.62
N VAL A 224 -1.92 4.23 13.29
CA VAL A 224 -2.97 4.50 12.30
C VAL A 224 -4.09 3.45 12.38
N ILE A 225 -3.75 2.16 12.44
CA ILE A 225 -4.73 1.06 12.58
C ILE A 225 -5.56 1.25 13.86
N LEU A 226 -4.94 1.58 14.99
CA LEU A 226 -5.64 1.87 16.24
C LEU A 226 -6.56 3.09 16.15
N ASN A 227 -6.17 4.11 15.41
CA ASN A 227 -7.02 5.29 15.20
C ASN A 227 -8.24 4.93 14.33
N LEU A 228 -8.09 4.05 13.34
CA LEU A 228 -9.20 3.52 12.55
C LEU A 228 -10.17 2.68 13.38
N PHE A 229 -9.70 1.97 14.41
CA PHE A 229 -10.57 1.29 15.37
C PHE A 229 -11.45 2.26 16.19
N LYS A 230 -10.90 3.42 16.56
CA LYS A 230 -11.61 4.41 17.39
C LYS A 230 -12.52 5.32 16.59
N THR A 231 -12.31 5.41 15.28
CA THR A 231 -13.04 6.32 14.39
C THR A 231 -13.98 5.53 13.48
N PRO A 232 -15.29 5.82 13.50
CA PRO A 232 -16.22 5.21 12.56
C PRO A 232 -15.88 5.70 11.15
N HIS A 233 -15.29 4.82 10.35
CA HIS A 233 -14.98 5.04 8.95
C HIS A 233 -15.84 4.10 8.09
N ILE A 234 -15.98 4.43 6.81
CA ILE A 234 -16.72 3.59 5.87
C ILE A 234 -15.93 2.28 5.72
N PRO A 235 -16.49 1.12 6.12
CA PRO A 235 -15.81 -0.15 5.94
C PRO A 235 -15.60 -0.39 4.45
N ASN A 236 -14.40 -0.81 4.04
CA ASN A 236 -14.17 -1.23 2.67
C ASN A 236 -14.69 -2.67 2.50
N PRO A 237 -15.81 -2.90 1.81
CA PRO A 237 -16.42 -4.23 1.68
C PRO A 237 -15.52 -5.25 0.97
N ASN A 238 -14.55 -4.78 0.15
CA ASN A 238 -13.61 -5.67 -0.53
C ASN A 238 -12.52 -6.21 0.43
N LEU A 239 -12.13 -5.44 1.46
CA LEU A 239 -11.21 -5.92 2.49
C LEU A 239 -11.87 -7.00 3.35
N LEU A 240 -13.11 -6.71 3.79
CA LEU A 240 -14.00 -7.61 4.54
C LEU A 240 -14.22 -8.97 3.89
N HIS A 241 -14.11 -9.05 2.57
CA HIS A 241 -14.39 -10.27 1.83
C HIS A 241 -13.12 -11.06 1.52
N ASN A 242 -12.07 -10.41 1.01
CA ASN A 242 -10.88 -11.12 0.52
C ASN A 242 -10.05 -11.72 1.65
N PHE A 243 -9.75 -10.95 2.70
CA PHE A 243 -8.94 -11.46 3.81
C PHE A 243 -9.71 -12.49 4.63
N ARG A 244 -11.03 -12.31 4.78
CA ARG A 244 -11.90 -13.30 5.44
C ARG A 244 -11.99 -14.61 4.67
N ALA A 245 -11.97 -14.57 3.34
CA ALA A 245 -11.92 -15.77 2.51
C ALA A 245 -10.57 -16.49 2.65
N GLU A 246 -9.47 -15.73 2.67
CA GLU A 246 -8.10 -16.25 2.78
C GLU A 246 -7.81 -16.83 4.18
N LEU A 247 -8.17 -16.12 5.25
CA LEU A 247 -8.08 -16.66 6.63
C LEU A 247 -8.94 -17.92 6.81
N ARG A 248 -10.15 -17.95 6.22
CA ARG A 248 -10.99 -19.16 6.26
C ARG A 248 -10.33 -20.32 5.53
N ALA A 249 -9.68 -20.08 4.40
CA ALA A 249 -8.94 -21.12 3.68
C ALA A 249 -7.76 -21.64 4.51
N VAL A 250 -6.95 -20.75 5.10
CA VAL A 250 -5.81 -21.13 5.95
C VAL A 250 -6.26 -21.92 7.20
N CYS A 251 -7.36 -21.52 7.85
CA CYS A 251 -7.91 -22.26 8.98
C CYS A 251 -8.52 -23.63 8.60
N LEU A 252 -8.86 -23.85 7.33
CA LEU A 252 -9.43 -25.10 6.84
C LEU A 252 -8.35 -26.05 6.29
N ASP A 253 -7.28 -25.52 5.69
CA ASP A 253 -6.17 -26.31 5.14
C ASP A 253 -5.30 -26.98 6.23
N GLU A 254 -5.25 -26.44 7.45
CA GLU A 254 -4.54 -27.10 8.57
C GLU A 254 -5.28 -28.35 9.14
N VAL A 255 -6.48 -28.68 8.64
CA VAL A 255 -7.32 -29.79 9.16
C VAL A 255 -7.39 -31.00 8.21
N GLU A 256 -6.68 -31.01 7.07
CA GLU A 256 -6.58 -32.22 6.23
C GLU A 256 -5.49 -33.21 6.71
N THR A 257 -5.49 -33.51 8.02
CA THR A 257 -4.86 -34.73 8.55
C THR A 257 -5.92 -35.67 9.10
N ASP A 258 -6.59 -36.39 8.20
CA ASP A 258 -7.26 -37.71 8.30
C ASP A 258 -7.95 -38.15 9.62
N ASN A 259 -8.34 -37.22 10.49
CA ASN A 259 -9.21 -37.45 11.63
C ASN A 259 -10.23 -36.32 11.70
N ASP A 260 -11.50 -36.69 11.82
CA ASP A 260 -12.71 -35.84 11.85
C ASP A 260 -12.45 -34.35 12.15
N PRO A 261 -12.89 -33.42 11.27
CA PRO A 261 -12.73 -31.99 11.50
C PRO A 261 -13.67 -31.61 12.64
N SER A 262 -13.12 -31.53 13.86
CA SER A 262 -13.74 -30.68 14.87
C SER A 262 -13.56 -29.24 14.37
N PRO A 263 -14.64 -28.52 13.97
CA PRO A 263 -14.51 -27.12 13.61
C PRO A 263 -13.90 -26.40 14.81
N LEU A 264 -12.92 -25.52 14.59
CA LEU A 264 -12.35 -24.65 15.63
C LEU A 264 -13.50 -24.09 16.49
N GLN A 265 -13.74 -24.72 17.64
CA GLN A 265 -14.78 -24.39 18.61
C GLN A 265 -14.25 -23.20 19.42
N GLY A 266 -14.08 -22.07 18.76
CA GLY A 266 -13.62 -20.83 19.34
C GLY A 266 -14.44 -19.69 18.76
N THR A 267 -14.99 -18.85 19.64
CA THR A 267 -15.64 -17.61 19.22
C THR A 267 -14.63 -16.77 18.42
N LEU A 268 -14.94 -16.48 17.16
CA LEU A 268 -14.04 -15.74 16.28
C LEU A 268 -13.83 -14.31 16.81
N PRO A 269 -12.66 -13.68 16.57
CA PRO A 269 -12.35 -12.38 17.16
C PRO A 269 -13.24 -11.26 16.61
N TRP A 270 -13.93 -11.48 15.48
CA TRP A 270 -14.89 -10.56 14.86
C TRP A 270 -16.36 -10.80 15.25
N GLU A 271 -16.67 -11.75 16.14
CA GLU A 271 -18.04 -11.98 16.59
C GLU A 271 -18.57 -10.81 17.43
N GLY A 272 -19.69 -10.23 17.00
CA GLY A 272 -20.38 -9.14 17.70
C GLY A 272 -19.80 -7.73 17.45
N LEU A 273 -18.80 -7.60 16.56
CA LEU A 273 -18.23 -6.31 16.18
C LEU A 273 -19.04 -5.62 15.07
N LEU A 274 -19.01 -4.29 15.05
CA LEU A 274 -19.57 -3.48 13.96
C LEU A 274 -18.74 -3.65 12.67
N PRO A 275 -19.32 -3.46 11.47
CA PRO A 275 -18.59 -3.62 10.21
C PRO A 275 -17.30 -2.79 10.10
N SER A 276 -17.27 -1.58 10.68
CA SER A 276 -16.08 -0.72 10.71
C SER A 276 -14.99 -1.26 11.66
N GLU A 277 -15.38 -1.89 12.76
CA GLU A 277 -14.46 -2.52 13.71
C GLU A 277 -13.87 -3.81 13.12
N VAL A 278 -14.69 -4.58 12.37
CA VAL A 278 -14.22 -5.76 11.63
C VAL A 278 -13.19 -5.36 10.58
N ALA A 279 -13.42 -4.29 9.82
CA ALA A 279 -12.46 -3.84 8.79
C ALA A 279 -11.10 -3.44 9.39
N SER A 280 -11.09 -2.71 10.51
CA SER A 280 -9.85 -2.39 11.23
C SER A 280 -9.15 -3.62 11.79
N LEU A 281 -9.94 -4.59 12.29
CA LEU A 281 -9.43 -5.85 12.80
C LEU A 281 -8.76 -6.68 11.72
N GLU A 282 -9.34 -6.75 10.53
CA GLU A 282 -8.72 -7.46 9.41
C GLU A 282 -7.43 -6.79 8.94
N LEU A 283 -7.38 -5.45 8.90
CA LEU A 283 -6.14 -4.72 8.59
C LEU A 283 -5.03 -5.06 9.60
N LEU A 284 -5.37 -5.12 10.88
CA LEU A 284 -4.46 -5.50 11.95
C LEU A 284 -3.98 -6.95 11.80
N LEU A 285 -4.90 -7.89 11.58
CA LEU A 285 -4.58 -9.30 11.41
C LEU A 285 -3.73 -9.53 10.17
N SER A 286 -4.05 -8.88 9.05
CA SER A 286 -3.25 -8.92 7.84
C SER A 286 -1.85 -8.34 8.08
N PHE A 287 -1.73 -7.24 8.82
CA PHE A 287 -0.43 -6.69 9.15
C PHE A 287 0.42 -7.65 9.99
N VAL A 288 -0.17 -8.26 11.02
CA VAL A 288 0.50 -9.25 11.88
C VAL A 288 0.95 -10.46 11.05
N GLU A 289 0.09 -10.97 10.18
CA GLU A 289 0.40 -12.11 9.30
C GLU A 289 1.58 -11.80 8.37
N HIS A 290 1.60 -10.62 7.74
CA HIS A 290 2.71 -10.23 6.88
C HIS A 290 4.02 -10.07 7.66
N LEU A 291 4.00 -9.43 8.84
CA LEU A 291 5.20 -9.32 9.68
C LEU A 291 5.71 -10.69 10.14
N ALA A 292 4.80 -11.61 10.50
CA ALA A 292 5.14 -12.97 10.87
C ALA A 292 5.70 -13.77 9.68
N GLY A 293 5.14 -13.59 8.48
CA GLY A 293 5.70 -14.16 7.25
C GLY A 293 7.10 -13.62 6.92
N THR A 294 7.31 -12.30 7.07
CA THR A 294 8.61 -11.64 6.88
C THR A 294 9.65 -12.17 7.88
N LEU A 295 9.26 -12.57 9.10
CA LEU A 295 10.19 -13.18 10.07
C LEU A 295 10.93 -14.39 9.48
N VAL A 296 10.24 -15.20 8.67
CA VAL A 296 10.79 -16.43 8.08
C VAL A 296 11.77 -16.15 6.94
N THR A 297 11.64 -15.00 6.27
CA THR A 297 12.41 -14.60 5.08
C THR A 297 13.45 -13.51 5.36
N ALA A 298 13.34 -12.81 6.49
CA ALA A 298 14.26 -11.75 6.90
C ALA A 298 15.67 -12.29 7.24
N PRO A 299 16.71 -11.45 7.22
CA PRO A 299 18.05 -11.80 7.64
C PRO A 299 18.13 -12.08 9.14
N LEU A 300 19.05 -12.97 9.51
CA LEU A 300 19.24 -13.43 10.89
C LEU A 300 19.42 -12.30 11.91
N TYR A 301 20.06 -11.18 11.52
CA TYR A 301 20.32 -10.07 12.44
C TYR A 301 19.10 -9.17 12.69
N ILE A 302 18.09 -9.16 11.81
CA ILE A 302 16.84 -8.38 11.97
C ILE A 302 15.74 -9.18 12.66
N GLN A 303 15.76 -10.51 12.50
CA GLN A 303 14.70 -11.40 13.01
C GLN A 303 14.38 -11.18 14.50
N PRO A 304 15.34 -11.01 15.43
CA PRO A 304 15.04 -10.73 16.84
C PRO A 304 14.28 -9.41 17.02
N SER A 305 14.73 -8.34 16.37
CA SER A 305 14.09 -7.01 16.44
C SER A 305 12.68 -7.02 15.83
N LEU A 306 12.49 -7.78 14.75
CA LEU A 306 11.18 -7.97 14.13
C LEU A 306 10.24 -8.75 15.06
N LEU A 307 10.72 -9.81 15.70
CA LEU A 307 9.93 -10.59 16.67
C LEU A 307 9.50 -9.73 17.88
N VAL A 308 10.38 -8.88 18.40
CA VAL A 308 10.05 -7.92 19.47
C VAL A 308 9.02 -6.89 18.99
N SER A 309 9.11 -6.44 17.73
CA SER A 309 8.13 -5.50 17.16
C SER A 309 6.75 -6.15 17.05
N VAL A 310 6.68 -7.41 16.64
CA VAL A 310 5.43 -8.20 16.63
C VAL A 310 4.89 -8.42 18.05
N GLN A 311 5.77 -8.65 19.04
CA GLN A 311 5.37 -8.74 20.45
C GLN A 311 4.67 -7.46 20.93
N GLN A 312 5.32 -6.32 20.73
CA GLN A 312 4.79 -5.02 21.14
C GLN A 312 3.46 -4.73 20.45
N LEU A 313 3.36 -5.10 19.16
CA LEU A 313 2.12 -5.01 18.40
C LEU A 313 1.00 -5.84 19.04
N ILE A 314 1.24 -7.14 19.30
CA ILE A 314 0.21 -8.03 19.88
C ILE A 314 -0.20 -7.59 21.29
N ASN A 315 0.75 -7.19 22.13
CA ASN A 315 0.50 -6.76 23.51
C ASN A 315 -0.34 -5.48 23.59
N THR A 316 -0.31 -4.65 22.55
CA THR A 316 -1.09 -3.41 22.51
C THR A 316 -2.51 -3.62 21.98
N ILE A 317 -2.83 -4.79 21.40
CA ILE A 317 -4.17 -5.11 20.89
C ILE A 317 -5.16 -5.19 22.05
N LYS A 318 -6.21 -4.36 21.99
CA LYS A 318 -7.32 -4.41 22.96
C LYS A 318 -8.26 -5.57 22.64
N GLY A 319 -8.00 -6.74 23.19
CA GLY A 319 -8.94 -7.85 23.09
C GLY A 319 -8.27 -9.21 23.24
N LEU A 320 -8.69 -9.97 24.27
CA LEU A 320 -8.11 -11.28 24.56
C LEU A 320 -8.27 -12.23 23.37
N LYS A 321 -9.46 -12.27 22.76
CA LYS A 321 -9.76 -13.13 21.61
C LYS A 321 -8.85 -12.83 20.42
N THR A 322 -8.66 -11.55 20.10
CA THR A 322 -7.80 -11.12 18.99
C THR A 322 -6.34 -11.43 19.26
N ALA A 323 -5.84 -11.11 20.46
CA ALA A 323 -4.45 -11.36 20.81
C ALA A 323 -4.13 -12.87 20.80
N CYS A 324 -5.03 -13.71 21.34
CA CYS A 324 -4.91 -15.16 21.27
C CYS A 324 -4.90 -15.67 19.82
N PHE A 325 -5.80 -15.16 18.97
CA PHE A 325 -5.86 -15.52 17.56
C PHE A 325 -4.56 -15.15 16.81
N CYS A 326 -4.05 -13.92 17.03
CA CYS A 326 -2.76 -13.49 16.46
C CYS A 326 -1.62 -14.42 16.87
N LEU A 327 -1.54 -14.82 18.14
CA LEU A 327 -0.49 -15.72 18.59
C LEU A 327 -0.65 -17.13 18.02
N SER A 328 -1.83 -17.74 18.17
CA SER A 328 -2.05 -19.15 17.85
C SER A 328 -2.05 -19.44 16.36
N THR A 329 -2.67 -18.56 15.59
CA THR A 329 -3.01 -18.84 14.18
C THR A 329 -2.06 -18.13 13.23
N LEU A 330 -1.55 -16.95 13.59
CA LEU A 330 -0.69 -16.17 12.70
C LEU A 330 0.79 -16.30 13.08
N LEU A 331 1.16 -16.02 14.33
CA LEU A 331 2.56 -15.95 14.73
C LEU A 331 3.22 -17.34 14.91
N LEU A 332 2.59 -18.23 15.68
CA LEU A 332 3.18 -19.51 16.07
C LEU A 332 3.57 -20.39 14.87
N PRO A 333 2.74 -20.55 13.81
CA PRO A 333 3.12 -21.34 12.64
C PRO A 333 4.40 -20.82 11.97
N HIS A 334 4.52 -19.50 11.81
CA HIS A 334 5.71 -18.86 11.25
C HIS A 334 6.93 -18.98 12.16
N VAL A 335 6.77 -18.79 13.48
CA VAL A 335 7.85 -18.99 14.46
C VAL A 335 8.34 -20.43 14.47
N GLN A 336 7.43 -21.41 14.40
CA GLN A 336 7.81 -22.83 14.31
C GLN A 336 8.62 -23.11 13.03
N LYS A 337 8.17 -22.58 11.88
CA LYS A 337 8.89 -22.68 10.60
C LYS A 337 10.26 -22.01 10.67
N TRP A 338 10.35 -20.87 11.34
CA TRP A 338 11.58 -20.13 11.57
C TRP A 338 12.56 -20.90 12.48
N MET A 339 12.11 -21.41 13.63
CA MET A 339 12.92 -22.20 14.57
C MET A 339 13.53 -23.45 13.92
N ARG A 340 12.84 -24.07 12.95
CA ARG A 340 13.39 -25.22 12.19
C ARG A 340 14.59 -24.83 11.32
N ARG A 341 14.74 -23.55 10.94
CA ARG A 341 15.80 -23.04 10.05
C ARG A 341 17.00 -22.46 10.81
N ILE A 342 16.84 -22.07 12.08
CA ILE A 342 17.93 -21.46 12.86
C ILE A 342 18.97 -22.53 13.24
N PRO A 343 20.27 -22.31 12.97
CA PRO A 343 21.32 -23.27 13.31
C PRO A 343 21.77 -23.20 14.78
N LYS A 344 21.63 -22.05 15.46
CA LYS A 344 22.10 -21.83 16.84
C LYS A 344 21.02 -22.10 17.89
N ASN A 345 21.43 -22.62 19.05
CA ASN A 345 20.52 -22.92 20.17
C ASN A 345 20.16 -21.70 21.03
N GLU A 346 21.02 -20.68 21.13
CA GLU A 346 20.75 -19.48 21.93
C GLU A 346 19.63 -18.63 21.32
N GLU A 347 19.69 -18.37 20.01
CA GLU A 347 18.64 -17.65 19.27
C GLU A 347 17.27 -18.37 19.34
N LYS A 348 17.27 -19.71 19.45
CA LYS A 348 16.05 -20.51 19.69
C LYS A 348 15.51 -20.33 21.10
N ALA A 349 16.38 -20.28 22.10
CA ALA A 349 15.98 -20.06 23.49
C ALA A 349 15.36 -18.67 23.67
N ASP A 350 15.94 -17.64 23.05
CA ASP A 350 15.42 -16.27 23.07
C ASP A 350 14.04 -16.18 22.38
N ALA A 351 13.89 -16.80 21.21
CA ALA A 351 12.62 -16.88 20.49
C ALA A 351 11.50 -17.52 21.32
N VAL A 352 11.81 -18.65 21.95
CA VAL A 352 10.88 -19.37 22.83
C VAL A 352 10.56 -18.53 24.06
N GLY A 353 11.55 -17.84 24.64
CA GLY A 353 11.37 -16.92 25.75
C GLY A 353 10.42 -15.78 25.41
N ILE A 354 10.60 -15.13 24.26
CA ILE A 354 9.74 -14.05 23.77
C ILE A 354 8.29 -14.54 23.55
N CYS A 355 8.10 -15.69 22.90
CA CYS A 355 6.77 -16.26 22.69
C CYS A 355 6.09 -16.67 24.01
N THR A 356 6.87 -17.21 24.96
CA THR A 356 6.37 -17.56 26.29
C THR A 356 5.94 -16.30 27.05
N GLN A 357 6.72 -15.22 26.96
CA GLN A 357 6.39 -13.94 27.56
C GLN A 357 5.12 -13.34 26.96
N MET A 358 4.94 -13.39 25.63
CA MET A 358 3.69 -12.96 24.98
C MET A 358 2.47 -13.70 25.55
N VAL A 359 2.56 -15.02 25.68
CA VAL A 359 1.48 -15.84 26.26
C VAL A 359 1.21 -15.44 27.71
N ALA A 360 2.26 -15.24 28.51
CA ALA A 360 2.12 -14.78 29.89
C ALA A 360 1.47 -13.40 30.01
N ASP A 361 1.86 -12.44 29.14
CA ASP A 361 1.28 -11.10 29.10
C ASP A 361 -0.21 -11.13 28.75
N ILE A 362 -0.61 -11.98 27.81
CA ILE A 362 -2.02 -12.20 27.44
C ILE A 362 -2.81 -12.80 28.61
N PHE A 363 -2.27 -13.80 29.31
CA PHE A 363 -2.91 -14.37 30.50
C PHE A 363 -3.01 -13.38 31.66
N ALA A 364 -2.02 -12.51 31.85
CA ALA A 364 -2.07 -11.45 32.86
C ALA A 364 -3.18 -10.43 32.54
N LEU A 365 -3.38 -10.10 31.25
CA LEU A 365 -4.50 -9.26 30.80
C LEU A 365 -5.85 -9.91 31.09
N GLU A 366 -5.98 -11.23 30.96
CA GLU A 366 -7.18 -12.00 31.32
C GLU A 366 -7.48 -11.93 32.83
N GLN A 367 -6.47 -12.19 33.67
CA GLN A 367 -6.61 -12.13 35.13
C GLN A 367 -7.00 -10.75 35.63
N SER A 368 -6.47 -9.68 35.01
CA SER A 368 -6.83 -8.32 35.37
C SER A 368 -8.32 -8.03 35.10
N LYS A 369 -8.88 -8.47 33.97
CA LYS A 369 -10.31 -8.31 33.66
C LYS A 369 -11.20 -9.15 34.56
N ALA A 370 -10.78 -10.37 34.90
CA ALA A 370 -11.49 -11.22 35.85
C ALA A 370 -11.58 -10.55 37.25
N PHE A 371 -10.49 -9.91 37.70
CA PHE A 371 -10.45 -9.19 38.97
C PHE A 371 -11.44 -8.00 39.03
N TRP A 372 -11.61 -7.24 37.95
CA TRP A 372 -12.61 -6.16 37.87
C TRP A 372 -14.06 -6.66 37.74
N SER A 373 -14.27 -7.87 37.20
CA SER A 373 -15.60 -8.50 37.15
C SER A 373 -16.03 -9.08 38.51
N PHE A 374 -15.07 -9.49 39.35
CA PHE A 374 -15.35 -9.97 40.70
C PHE A 374 -15.58 -8.84 41.72
N SER A 375 -14.98 -7.66 41.52
CA SER A 375 -15.19 -6.49 42.38
C SER A 375 -16.51 -5.74 42.12
N SER A 376 -17.29 -6.15 41.11
CA SER A 376 -18.61 -5.61 40.79
C SER A 376 -19.78 -6.51 41.23
N LEU A 377 -19.52 -7.59 41.97
CA LEU A 377 -20.56 -8.37 42.64
C LEU A 377 -21.11 -7.61 43.85
N PRO A 378 -22.43 -7.38 43.97
CA PRO A 378 -23.01 -6.68 45.11
C PRO A 378 -22.80 -7.51 46.38
N VAL A 379 -22.22 -6.86 47.40
CA VAL A 379 -22.06 -7.42 48.74
C VAL A 379 -23.45 -7.82 49.27
N PRO A 380 -23.65 -9.05 49.76
CA PRO A 380 -24.93 -9.43 50.33
C PRO A 380 -25.15 -8.63 51.62
N ILE A 381 -26.16 -7.78 51.62
CA ILE A 381 -26.63 -7.04 52.79
C ILE A 381 -27.18 -8.09 53.76
N LYS A 382 -26.44 -8.36 54.85
CA LYS A 382 -26.99 -9.05 56.02
C LYS A 382 -27.92 -8.07 56.73
N GLY A 383 -29.22 -8.32 56.63
CA GLY A 383 -30.27 -7.78 57.49
C GLY A 383 -30.82 -8.89 58.37
#